data_AF-A0A7U7JVA8-F1
#
_entry.id   AF-A0A7U7JVA8-F1
#
_cell.length_a   1.000
_cell.length_b   1.000
_cell.length_c   1.000
_cell.angle_alpha   90.00
_cell.angle_beta   90.00
_cell.angle_gamma   90.00
#
_symmetry.space_group_name_H-M   'P 1'
#
loop_
_entity.id
_entity.type
_entity.pdbx_description
1 polymer ?
#
loop_
_entity_poly.entity_id
_entity_poly.type
_entity_poly.pdbx_seq_one_letter_code
_entity_poly.pdbx_strand_id
1 'polypeptide(L)'
;MIKKFNQFFYDDLSVTQGNYFFTLLKGIFIAIYFLIAIVICELHLLYGLLTIMVGIFLLKILKINLFSLKKITLPQIALIIGGTLLLFGLDNIYLYFHETPKNQQTLENEIKNMPLYFSILTGVVIPALLEEIIFRGILIRVIFRNHLLLGLVVSSLAFASLHESDTWIGYLPYLYSGVLFGLAYLKTRRLEVAILMYFLNNLSSLFIILWG
;
A
#
# COMPACT_ATOMS: atom_id res chain seq x y z
N MET A 1 13.37 18.85 -19.23
CA MET A 1 12.57 17.63 -18.94
C MET A 1 13.35 16.64 -18.06
N ILE A 2 14.58 16.25 -18.45
CA ILE A 2 15.44 15.29 -17.71
C ILE A 2 15.74 15.71 -16.25
N LYS A 3 16.03 16.99 -15.98
CA LYS A 3 16.29 17.47 -14.60
C LYS A 3 15.11 17.25 -13.63
N LYS A 4 13.86 17.44 -14.09
CA LYS A 4 12.66 17.23 -13.26
C LYS A 4 12.40 15.74 -13.01
N PHE A 5 12.65 14.89 -13.99
CA PHE A 5 12.54 13.43 -13.85
C PHE A 5 13.53 12.90 -12.80
N ASN A 6 14.79 13.33 -12.86
CA ASN A 6 15.81 12.91 -11.91
C ASN A 6 15.50 13.40 -10.48
N GLN A 7 14.90 14.58 -10.31
CA GLN A 7 14.46 15.08 -9.00
C GLN A 7 13.29 14.28 -8.41
N PHE A 8 12.39 13.76 -9.24
CA PHE A 8 11.26 12.95 -8.78
C PHE A 8 11.71 11.62 -8.17
N PHE A 9 12.73 10.98 -8.74
CA PHE A 9 13.28 9.72 -8.24
C PHE A 9 14.53 9.89 -7.37
N TYR A 10 14.86 11.12 -7.00
CA TYR A 10 15.93 11.42 -6.05
C TYR A 10 15.52 11.01 -4.62
N ASP A 11 16.43 10.37 -3.90
CA ASP A 11 16.23 9.99 -2.52
C ASP A 11 16.86 11.01 -1.55
N ASP A 12 16.03 11.60 -0.70
CA ASP A 12 16.43 12.54 0.35
C ASP A 12 16.88 11.84 1.65
N LEU A 13 16.82 10.50 1.69
CA LEU A 13 17.22 9.67 2.85
C LEU A 13 16.49 10.03 4.16
N SER A 14 15.35 10.72 4.09
CA SER A 14 14.61 11.14 5.29
C SER A 14 14.00 9.98 6.07
N VAL A 15 13.76 8.84 5.41
CA VAL A 15 13.18 7.63 6.01
C VAL A 15 14.19 6.88 6.87
N THR A 16 15.42 6.72 6.40
CA THR A 16 16.48 6.03 7.13
C THR A 16 17.84 6.65 6.84
N GLN A 17 18.67 6.74 7.88
CA GLN A 17 20.01 7.32 7.82
C GLN A 17 21.06 6.28 8.23
N GLY A 18 22.30 6.49 7.79
CA GLY A 18 23.45 5.65 8.15
C GLY A 18 23.78 4.54 7.15
N ASN A 19 24.55 3.56 7.60
CA ASN A 19 25.10 2.50 6.76
C ASN A 19 24.00 1.63 6.12
N TYR A 20 24.12 1.42 4.80
CA TYR A 20 23.10 0.72 4.00
C TYR A 20 22.83 -0.70 4.47
N PHE A 21 23.87 -1.46 4.80
CA PHE A 21 23.73 -2.86 5.18
C PHE A 21 22.85 -3.02 6.42
N PHE A 22 23.10 -2.22 7.47
CA PHE A 22 22.28 -2.25 8.68
C PHE A 22 20.86 -1.71 8.43
N THR A 23 20.71 -0.70 7.57
CA THR A 23 19.39 -0.21 7.18
C THR A 23 18.59 -1.30 6.45
N LEU A 24 19.23 -2.02 5.53
CA LEU A 24 18.62 -3.11 4.77
C LEU A 24 18.13 -4.23 5.70
N LEU A 25 18.97 -4.67 6.64
CA LEU A 25 18.59 -5.70 7.62
C LEU A 25 17.37 -5.28 8.46
N LYS A 26 17.35 -4.04 8.94
CA LYS A 26 16.20 -3.50 9.69
C LYS A 26 14.93 -3.45 8.82
N GLY A 27 15.07 -3.06 7.56
CA GLY A 27 13.97 -3.02 6.61
C GLY A 27 13.37 -4.40 6.37
N ILE A 28 14.22 -5.39 6.04
CA ILE A 28 13.79 -6.77 5.83
C ILE A 28 13.09 -7.34 7.07
N PHE A 29 13.67 -7.13 8.26
CA PHE A 29 13.06 -7.54 9.52
C PHE A 29 11.66 -6.95 9.71
N ILE A 30 11.49 -5.64 9.49
CA ILE A 30 10.19 -4.97 9.60
C ILE A 30 9.19 -5.44 8.55
N ALA A 31 9.63 -5.66 7.30
CA ALA A 31 8.75 -6.17 6.26
C ALA A 31 8.22 -7.56 6.62
N ILE A 32 9.10 -8.48 7.05
CA ILE A 32 8.69 -9.82 7.49
C ILE A 32 7.76 -9.74 8.70
N TYR A 33 8.07 -8.88 9.67
CA TYR A 33 7.23 -8.68 10.85
C TYR A 33 5.81 -8.25 10.47
N PHE A 34 5.65 -7.28 9.57
CA PHE A 34 4.32 -6.83 9.14
C PHE A 34 3.60 -7.82 8.23
N LEU A 35 4.32 -8.62 7.42
CA LEU A 35 3.72 -9.74 6.69
C LEU A 35 3.13 -10.77 7.66
N ILE A 36 3.85 -11.10 8.74
CA ILE A 36 3.32 -11.97 9.81
C ILE A 36 2.12 -11.30 10.50
N ALA A 37 2.15 -9.98 10.71
CA ALA A 37 1.03 -9.26 11.30
C ALA A 37 -0.26 -9.35 10.46
N ILE A 38 -0.16 -9.31 9.13
CA ILE A 38 -1.29 -9.51 8.21
C ILE A 38 -1.92 -10.88 8.45
N VAL A 39 -1.10 -11.94 8.43
CA VAL A 39 -1.59 -13.32 8.67
C VAL A 39 -2.24 -13.47 10.06
N ILE A 40 -1.67 -12.85 11.10
CA ILE A 40 -2.26 -12.87 12.44
C ILE A 40 -3.60 -12.11 12.46
N CYS A 41 -3.73 -11.00 11.73
CA CYS A 41 -4.99 -10.25 11.62
C CYS A 41 -6.13 -11.08 11.00
N GLU A 42 -5.82 -11.89 9.99
CA GLU A 42 -6.78 -12.80 9.35
C GLU A 42 -7.25 -13.90 10.31
N LEU A 43 -6.34 -14.45 11.11
CA LEU A 43 -6.65 -15.53 12.06
C LEU A 43 -7.34 -15.00 13.34
N HIS A 44 -6.82 -13.90 13.90
CA HIS A 44 -7.26 -13.34 15.18
C HIS A 44 -7.05 -11.82 15.25
N LEU A 45 -8.10 -11.05 14.92
CA LEU A 45 -8.06 -9.60 14.84
C LEU A 45 -7.43 -8.90 16.05
N LEU A 46 -7.76 -9.28 17.28
CA LEU A 46 -7.23 -8.63 18.48
C LEU A 46 -5.71 -8.81 18.62
N TYR A 47 -5.20 -10.03 18.42
CA TYR A 47 -3.75 -10.29 18.43
C TYR A 47 -3.07 -9.60 17.26
N GLY A 48 -3.73 -9.54 16.10
CA GLY A 48 -3.24 -8.81 14.94
C GLY A 48 -3.04 -7.32 15.24
N LEU A 49 -4.05 -6.66 15.81
CA LEU A 49 -3.96 -5.25 16.21
C LEU A 49 -2.83 -5.00 17.22
N LEU A 50 -2.65 -5.87 18.21
CA LEU A 50 -1.52 -5.79 19.14
C LEU A 50 -0.17 -5.91 18.41
N THR A 51 -0.04 -6.87 17.49
CA THR A 51 1.17 -7.05 16.67
C THR A 51 1.45 -5.81 15.83
N ILE A 52 0.43 -5.18 15.23
CA ILE A 52 0.57 -3.92 14.48
C ILE A 52 1.09 -2.79 15.38
N MET A 53 0.51 -2.62 16.57
CA MET A 53 0.94 -1.60 17.52
C MET A 53 2.41 -1.77 17.92
N VAL A 54 2.82 -3.01 18.21
CA VAL A 54 4.23 -3.34 18.49
C VAL A 54 5.11 -3.04 17.27
N GLY A 55 4.67 -3.37 16.06
CA GLY A 55 5.39 -3.06 14.82
C GLY A 55 5.61 -1.56 14.61
N ILE A 56 4.57 -0.76 14.84
CA ILE A 56 4.66 0.71 14.77
C ILE A 56 5.64 1.25 15.82
N PHE A 57 5.67 0.65 17.01
CA PHE A 57 6.66 1.01 18.03
C PHE A 57 8.09 0.59 17.63
N LEU A 58 8.27 -0.58 17.03
CA LEU A 58 9.56 -1.05 16.51
C LEU A 58 10.14 -0.12 15.44
N LEU A 59 9.30 0.47 14.56
CA LEU A 59 9.75 1.48 13.59
C LEU A 59 10.49 2.63 14.29
N LYS A 60 9.99 3.09 15.45
CA LYS A 60 10.62 4.17 16.23
C LYS A 60 11.95 3.70 16.84
N ILE A 61 11.99 2.51 17.44
CA ILE A 61 13.22 1.92 18.03
C ILE A 61 14.31 1.78 16.96
N LEU A 62 13.94 1.29 15.77
CA LEU A 62 14.87 1.06 14.67
C LEU A 62 15.24 2.33 13.91
N LYS A 63 14.61 3.47 14.24
CA LYS A 63 14.78 4.80 13.62
C LYS A 63 14.39 4.81 12.13
N ILE A 64 13.28 4.17 11.79
CA ILE A 64 12.68 4.17 10.45
C ILE A 64 11.51 5.17 10.47
N ASN A 65 11.72 6.32 9.86
CA ASN A 65 10.78 7.45 9.89
C ASN A 65 9.83 7.41 8.67
N LEU A 66 8.75 6.64 8.76
CA LEU A 66 7.78 6.50 7.66
C LEU A 66 6.68 7.56 7.66
N PHE A 67 6.27 8.00 8.86
CA PHE A 67 5.13 8.88 9.05
C PHE A 67 5.58 10.31 9.33
N SER A 68 4.99 11.27 8.62
CA SER A 68 5.18 12.70 8.87
C SER A 68 4.20 13.24 9.90
N LEU A 69 3.00 12.67 10.02
CA LEU A 69 1.91 13.10 10.92
C LEU A 69 1.51 14.59 10.82
N LYS A 70 1.87 15.26 9.72
CA LYS A 70 1.45 16.64 9.42
C LYS A 70 0.04 16.65 8.84
N LYS A 71 -0.64 17.80 8.87
CA LYS A 71 -1.93 17.95 8.18
C LYS A 71 -1.75 17.72 6.67
N ILE A 72 -2.72 17.05 6.03
CA ILE A 72 -2.72 16.85 4.57
C ILE A 72 -3.10 18.18 3.91
N THR A 73 -2.34 18.59 2.89
CA THR A 73 -2.59 19.85 2.19
C THR A 73 -3.62 19.69 1.07
N LEU A 74 -4.25 20.77 0.63
CA LEU A 74 -5.26 20.71 -0.44
C LEU A 74 -4.74 20.05 -1.74
N PRO A 75 -3.51 20.32 -2.22
CA PRO A 75 -2.97 19.60 -3.38
C PRO A 75 -2.80 18.10 -3.14
N GLN A 76 -2.52 17.68 -1.90
CA GLN A 76 -2.43 16.27 -1.53
C GLN A 76 -3.82 15.63 -1.49
N ILE A 77 -4.84 16.34 -1.00
CA ILE A 77 -6.25 15.88 -1.06
C ILE A 77 -6.68 15.70 -2.52
N ALA A 78 -6.41 16.68 -3.38
CA ALA A 78 -6.73 16.59 -4.81
C ALA A 78 -6.01 15.40 -5.48
N LEU A 79 -4.76 15.12 -5.09
CA LEU A 79 -4.02 13.95 -5.57
C LEU A 79 -4.65 12.63 -5.10
N ILE A 80 -5.06 12.55 -3.83
CA ILE A 80 -5.73 11.38 -3.26
C ILE A 80 -7.03 11.12 -4.02
N ILE A 81 -7.91 12.12 -4.11
CA ILE A 81 -9.22 11.98 -4.78
C ILE A 81 -9.04 11.68 -6.27
N GLY A 82 -8.20 12.45 -6.97
CA GLY A 82 -7.95 12.25 -8.40
C GLY A 82 -7.31 10.89 -8.70
N GLY A 83 -6.43 10.41 -7.83
CA GLY A 83 -5.83 9.09 -7.92
C GLY A 83 -6.86 7.98 -7.72
N THR A 84 -7.72 8.08 -6.70
CA THR A 84 -8.79 7.11 -6.46
C THR A 84 -9.81 7.09 -7.60
N LEU A 85 -10.19 8.25 -8.15
CA LEU A 85 -11.08 8.30 -9.32
C LEU A 85 -10.46 7.69 -10.57
N LEU A 86 -9.14 7.87 -10.76
CA LEU A 86 -8.42 7.22 -11.86
C LEU A 86 -8.42 5.69 -11.69
N LEU A 87 -8.18 5.19 -10.48
CA LEU A 87 -8.27 3.76 -10.18
C LEU A 87 -9.65 3.21 -10.48
N PHE A 88 -10.69 3.87 -9.97
CA PHE A 88 -12.07 3.49 -10.25
C PHE A 88 -12.35 3.42 -11.76
N GLY A 89 -11.89 4.41 -12.54
CA GLY A 89 -12.04 4.39 -13.99
C GLY A 89 -11.30 3.22 -14.66
N LEU A 90 -10.06 2.94 -14.23
CA LEU A 90 -9.27 1.82 -14.73
C LEU A 90 -9.91 0.46 -14.39
N ASP A 91 -10.43 0.31 -13.17
CA ASP A 91 -11.14 -0.90 -12.73
C ASP A 91 -12.39 -1.14 -13.58
N ASN A 92 -13.19 -0.09 -13.86
CA ASN A 92 -14.36 -0.20 -14.73
C ASN A 92 -13.99 -0.58 -16.18
N ILE A 93 -12.89 -0.03 -16.71
CA ILE A 93 -12.38 -0.41 -18.03
C ILE A 93 -11.95 -1.87 -18.03
N TYR A 94 -11.22 -2.31 -17.00
CA TYR A 94 -10.80 -3.70 -16.84
C TYR A 94 -12.01 -4.64 -16.81
N LEU A 95 -13.01 -4.34 -15.97
CA LEU A 95 -14.22 -5.16 -15.80
C LEU A 95 -15.13 -5.18 -17.04
N TYR A 96 -15.00 -4.19 -17.93
CA TYR A 96 -15.71 -4.21 -19.22
C TYR A 96 -15.19 -5.31 -20.16
N PHE A 97 -13.90 -5.66 -20.06
CA PHE A 97 -13.25 -6.65 -20.93
C PHE A 97 -12.93 -7.99 -20.25
N HIS A 98 -12.87 -8.01 -18.92
CA HIS A 98 -12.39 -9.14 -18.14
C HIS A 98 -13.24 -9.38 -16.89
N GLU A 99 -13.23 -10.61 -16.41
CA GLU A 99 -13.91 -10.97 -15.17
C GLU A 99 -13.18 -10.41 -13.95
N THR A 100 -13.94 -10.23 -12.87
CA THR A 100 -13.43 -9.83 -11.56
C THR A 100 -12.27 -10.73 -11.13
N PRO A 101 -11.10 -10.19 -10.70
CA PRO A 101 -9.99 -11.02 -10.29
C PRO A 101 -10.34 -11.89 -9.07
N LYS A 102 -9.70 -13.07 -8.97
CA LYS A 102 -9.98 -14.05 -7.91
C LYS A 102 -9.88 -13.47 -6.50
N ASN A 103 -8.82 -12.72 -6.20
CA ASN A 103 -8.66 -12.09 -4.89
C ASN A 103 -9.84 -11.18 -4.52
N GLN A 104 -10.36 -10.42 -5.48
CA GLN A 104 -11.56 -9.60 -5.29
C GLN A 104 -12.82 -10.47 -5.06
N GLN A 105 -12.99 -11.57 -5.80
CA GLN A 105 -14.11 -12.51 -5.58
C GLN A 105 -14.05 -13.17 -4.20
N THR A 106 -12.86 -13.58 -3.75
CA THR A 106 -12.66 -14.16 -2.41
C THR A 106 -13.07 -13.17 -1.33
N LEU A 107 -12.58 -11.93 -1.45
CA LEU A 107 -12.92 -10.85 -0.52
C LEU A 107 -14.43 -10.57 -0.49
N GLU A 108 -15.08 -10.53 -1.65
CA GLU A 108 -16.54 -10.37 -1.76
C GLU A 108 -17.32 -11.46 -1.03
N ASN A 109 -16.88 -12.71 -1.14
CA ASN A 109 -17.52 -13.86 -0.49
C ASN A 109 -17.33 -13.85 1.03
N GLU A 110 -16.16 -13.42 1.52
CA GLU A 110 -15.86 -13.28 2.95
C GLU A 110 -16.69 -12.15 3.58
N ILE A 111 -16.75 -10.99 2.91
CA ILE A 111 -17.37 -9.77 3.43
C ILE A 111 -18.90 -9.90 3.58
N LYS A 112 -19.57 -10.62 2.66
CA LYS A 112 -21.05 -10.79 2.68
C LYS A 112 -21.58 -11.41 3.98
N ASN A 113 -20.74 -12.16 4.69
CA ASN A 113 -21.13 -12.86 5.92
C ASN A 113 -20.55 -12.22 7.20
N MET A 114 -19.88 -11.06 7.09
CA MET A 114 -19.18 -10.43 8.20
C MET A 114 -19.86 -9.13 8.67
N PRO A 115 -19.77 -8.80 9.97
CA PRO A 115 -20.20 -7.50 10.46
C PRO A 115 -19.43 -6.35 9.77
N LEU A 116 -20.14 -5.27 9.41
CA LEU A 116 -19.57 -4.14 8.67
C LEU A 116 -18.27 -3.57 9.29
N TYR A 117 -18.21 -3.44 10.62
CA TYR A 117 -17.02 -2.93 11.30
C TYR A 117 -15.80 -3.85 11.09
N PHE A 118 -16.03 -5.16 11.02
CA PHE A 118 -14.98 -6.15 10.79
C PHE A 118 -14.49 -6.07 9.35
N SER A 119 -15.40 -5.98 8.38
CA SER A 119 -15.08 -5.82 6.96
C SER A 119 -14.31 -4.52 6.67
N ILE A 120 -14.68 -3.41 7.33
CA ILE A 120 -13.93 -2.15 7.22
C ILE A 120 -12.51 -2.31 7.77
N LEU A 121 -12.35 -2.93 8.96
CA LEU A 121 -11.02 -3.08 9.55
C LEU A 121 -10.12 -3.97 8.73
N THR A 122 -10.61 -5.14 8.32
CA THR A 122 -9.80 -6.20 7.68
C THR A 122 -9.69 -6.04 6.17
N GLY A 123 -10.70 -5.50 5.48
CA GLY A 123 -10.68 -5.30 4.02
C GLY A 123 -10.23 -3.90 3.58
N VAL A 124 -10.25 -2.90 4.47
CA VAL A 124 -9.96 -1.50 4.11
C VAL A 124 -8.82 -0.91 4.91
N VAL A 125 -8.90 -0.91 6.24
CA VAL A 125 -7.94 -0.17 7.08
C VAL A 125 -6.60 -0.88 7.22
N ILE A 126 -6.61 -2.15 7.59
CA ILE A 126 -5.39 -2.92 7.87
C ILE A 126 -4.55 -3.11 6.60
N PRO A 127 -5.10 -3.57 5.45
CA PRO A 127 -4.34 -3.70 4.22
C PRO A 127 -3.73 -2.37 3.78
N ALA A 128 -4.54 -1.30 3.75
CA ALA A 128 -4.07 0.03 3.35
C ALA A 128 -2.92 0.55 4.22
N LEU A 129 -2.91 0.23 5.51
CA LEU A 129 -1.81 0.61 6.40
C LEU A 129 -0.57 -0.27 6.20
N LEU A 130 -0.74 -1.59 6.32
CA LEU A 130 0.39 -2.52 6.39
C LEU A 130 1.08 -2.70 5.06
N GLU A 131 0.31 -2.83 3.99
CA GLU A 131 0.87 -3.00 2.65
C GLU A 131 1.63 -1.75 2.22
N GLU A 132 1.11 -0.55 2.51
CA GLU A 132 1.86 0.68 2.19
C GLU A 132 3.14 0.81 3.01
N ILE A 133 3.14 0.42 4.29
CA ILE A 133 4.37 0.34 5.08
C ILE A 133 5.38 -0.59 4.38
N ILE A 134 4.97 -1.79 3.98
CA ILE A 134 5.86 -2.79 3.39
C ILE A 134 6.35 -2.33 2.01
N PHE A 135 5.43 -2.04 1.10
CA PHE A 135 5.72 -1.79 -0.31
C PHE A 135 6.27 -0.39 -0.58
N ARG A 136 5.74 0.66 0.07
CA ARG A 136 6.17 2.04 -0.20
C ARG A 136 7.20 2.49 0.83
N GLY A 137 6.92 2.25 2.10
CA GLY A 137 7.82 2.61 3.19
C GLY A 137 9.14 1.83 3.19
N ILE A 138 9.07 0.51 3.18
CA ILE A 138 10.27 -0.34 3.29
C ILE A 138 10.87 -0.64 1.93
N LEU A 139 10.10 -1.21 1.00
CA LEU A 139 10.67 -1.70 -0.26
C LEU A 139 11.22 -0.53 -1.10
N ILE A 140 10.45 0.53 -1.34
CA ILE A 140 10.94 1.69 -2.11
C ILE A 140 12.02 2.48 -1.35
N ARG A 141 11.82 2.79 -0.06
CA ARG A 141 12.64 3.81 0.66
C ARG A 141 13.68 3.29 1.61
N VAL A 142 13.70 1.98 1.87
CA VAL A 142 14.74 1.32 2.65
C VAL A 142 15.56 0.39 1.76
N ILE A 143 14.91 -0.55 1.09
CA ILE A 143 15.60 -1.57 0.27
C ILE A 143 16.17 -0.94 -1.00
N PHE A 144 15.34 -0.25 -1.78
CA PHE A 144 15.73 0.42 -3.02
C PHE A 144 16.09 1.91 -2.83
N ARG A 145 16.54 2.28 -1.63
CA ARG A 145 17.01 3.66 -1.36
C ARG A 145 18.10 4.05 -2.38
N ASN A 146 18.11 5.31 -2.80
CA ASN A 146 18.87 5.85 -3.95
C ASN A 146 18.50 5.32 -5.35
N HIS A 147 17.62 4.32 -5.46
CA HIS A 147 17.17 3.72 -6.73
C HIS A 147 15.64 3.70 -6.83
N LEU A 148 15.00 4.85 -6.53
CA LEU A 148 13.56 4.89 -6.30
C LEU A 148 12.69 4.50 -7.51
N LEU A 149 13.19 4.69 -8.74
CA LEU A 149 12.48 4.22 -9.94
C LEU A 149 12.44 2.68 -10.00
N LEU A 150 13.58 2.03 -9.73
CA LEU A 150 13.64 0.57 -9.63
C LEU A 150 12.79 0.09 -8.47
N GLY A 151 12.86 0.80 -7.33
CA GLY A 151 11.99 0.55 -6.19
C GLY A 151 10.51 0.60 -6.54
N LEU A 152 10.06 1.60 -7.30
CA LEU A 152 8.68 1.72 -7.75
C LEU A 152 8.26 0.52 -8.60
N VAL A 153 9.09 0.13 -9.58
CA VAL A 153 8.80 -1.00 -10.47
C VAL A 153 8.71 -2.30 -9.69
N VAL A 154 9.73 -2.61 -8.88
CA VAL A 154 9.78 -3.84 -8.08
C VAL A 154 8.66 -3.88 -7.05
N SER A 155 8.37 -2.75 -6.40
CA SER A 155 7.29 -2.63 -5.43
C SER A 155 5.91 -2.86 -6.05
N SER A 156 5.65 -2.29 -7.23
CA SER A 156 4.38 -2.46 -7.92
C SER A 156 4.19 -3.90 -8.42
N LEU A 157 5.24 -4.53 -8.94
CA LEU A 157 5.21 -5.93 -9.36
C LEU A 157 5.01 -6.88 -8.17
N ALA A 158 5.73 -6.65 -7.07
CA ALA A 158 5.60 -7.44 -5.85
C ALA A 158 4.19 -7.31 -5.25
N PHE A 159 3.66 -6.09 -5.17
CA PHE A 159 2.29 -5.81 -4.74
C PHE A 159 1.28 -6.60 -5.59
N ALA A 160 1.39 -6.51 -6.92
CA ALA A 160 0.52 -7.26 -7.80
C ALA A 160 0.63 -8.77 -7.58
N SER A 161 1.85 -9.31 -7.48
CA SER A 161 2.07 -10.75 -7.35
C SER A 161 1.46 -11.38 -6.09
N LEU A 162 1.26 -10.61 -5.01
CA LEU A 162 0.62 -11.10 -3.78
C LEU A 162 -0.91 -11.13 -3.86
N HIS A 163 -1.52 -10.53 -4.88
CA HIS A 163 -2.96 -10.53 -5.06
C HIS A 163 -3.35 -11.66 -6.01
N GLU A 164 -3.85 -12.77 -5.45
CA GLU A 164 -4.18 -13.98 -6.22
C GLU A 164 -5.06 -13.69 -7.43
N SER A 165 -4.67 -14.29 -8.57
CA SER A 165 -5.44 -14.23 -9.81
C SER A 165 -5.30 -15.53 -10.59
N ASP A 166 -6.38 -15.97 -11.25
CA ASP A 166 -6.36 -17.16 -12.10
C ASP A 166 -5.80 -16.88 -13.51
N THR A 167 -5.55 -15.61 -13.85
CA THR A 167 -5.03 -15.20 -15.16
C THR A 167 -3.92 -14.17 -15.04
N TRP A 168 -3.02 -14.13 -16.02
CA TRP A 168 -1.98 -13.09 -16.10
C TRP A 168 -2.56 -11.67 -16.15
N ILE A 169 -3.68 -11.49 -16.84
CA ILE A 169 -4.32 -10.18 -16.99
C ILE A 169 -5.02 -9.75 -15.70
N GLY A 170 -5.49 -10.68 -14.88
CA GLY A 170 -6.14 -10.35 -13.61
C GLY A 170 -5.19 -9.84 -12.53
N TYR A 171 -3.87 -9.84 -12.76
CA TYR A 171 -2.90 -9.10 -11.94
C TYR A 171 -2.82 -7.61 -12.30
N LEU A 172 -3.35 -7.20 -13.46
CA LEU A 172 -3.24 -5.84 -13.96
C LEU A 172 -3.87 -4.80 -13.02
N PRO A 173 -5.06 -5.05 -12.39
CA PRO A 173 -5.64 -4.12 -11.43
C PRO A 173 -4.72 -3.77 -10.26
N TYR A 174 -4.07 -4.80 -9.73
CA TYR A 174 -3.13 -4.65 -8.63
C TYR A 174 -1.83 -4.00 -9.09
N LEU A 175 -1.39 -4.23 -10.32
CA LEU A 175 -0.18 -3.61 -10.87
C LEU A 175 -0.33 -2.09 -11.03
N TYR A 176 -1.40 -1.59 -11.65
CA TYR A 176 -1.58 -0.15 -11.78
C TYR A 176 -1.89 0.52 -10.43
N SER A 177 -2.56 -0.18 -9.51
CA SER A 177 -2.73 0.28 -8.12
C SER A 177 -1.38 0.42 -7.42
N GLY A 178 -0.55 -0.61 -7.56
CA GLY A 178 0.89 -0.65 -7.33
C GLY A 178 1.59 0.66 -7.69
N VAL A 179 1.54 0.97 -8.98
CA VAL A 179 2.19 2.14 -9.57
C VAL A 179 1.60 3.44 -9.03
N LEU A 180 0.27 3.58 -8.99
CA LEU A 180 -0.39 4.82 -8.63
C LEU A 180 -0.16 5.22 -7.17
N PHE A 181 -0.28 4.28 -6.21
CA PHE A 181 0.05 4.57 -4.81
C PHE A 181 1.54 4.88 -4.64
N GLY A 182 2.41 4.16 -5.35
CA GLY A 182 3.86 4.41 -5.34
C GLY A 182 4.21 5.81 -5.89
N LEU A 183 3.58 6.24 -6.98
CA LEU A 183 3.74 7.59 -7.53
C LEU A 183 3.21 8.66 -6.58
N ALA A 184 2.05 8.45 -5.96
CA ALA A 184 1.49 9.36 -4.96
C ALA A 184 2.45 9.53 -3.78
N TYR A 185 3.04 8.44 -3.31
CA TYR A 185 4.05 8.45 -2.26
C TYR A 185 5.33 9.19 -2.67
N LEU A 186 5.92 8.84 -3.82
CA LEU A 186 7.17 9.46 -4.30
C LEU A 186 7.01 10.95 -4.56
N LYS A 187 5.86 11.37 -5.09
CA LYS A 187 5.54 12.78 -5.34
C LYS A 187 5.45 13.61 -4.06
N THR A 188 4.88 13.03 -3.01
CA THR A 188 4.56 13.77 -1.77
C THR A 188 5.56 13.55 -0.65
N ARG A 189 6.36 12.48 -0.72
CA ARG A 189 7.23 11.98 0.37
C ARG A 189 6.47 11.70 1.66
N ARG A 190 5.18 11.35 1.54
CA ARG A 190 4.27 11.16 2.66
C ARG A 190 3.52 9.86 2.53
N LEU A 191 3.82 8.92 3.42
CA LEU A 191 3.19 7.60 3.37
C LEU A 191 1.69 7.70 3.59
N GLU A 192 1.24 8.69 4.37
CA GLU A 192 -0.18 8.90 4.65
C GLU A 192 -1.00 9.21 3.39
N VAL A 193 -0.39 9.84 2.38
CA VAL A 193 -1.08 10.14 1.12
C VAL A 193 -1.40 8.85 0.37
N ALA A 194 -0.46 7.90 0.32
CA ALA A 194 -0.67 6.62 -0.33
C ALA A 194 -1.62 5.72 0.47
N ILE A 195 -1.48 5.68 1.81
CA ILE A 195 -2.40 4.98 2.70
C ILE A 195 -3.83 5.49 2.51
N LEU A 196 -4.05 6.81 2.49
CA LEU A 196 -5.40 7.38 2.33
C LEU A 196 -5.97 7.11 0.94
N MET A 197 -5.14 7.16 -0.11
CA MET A 197 -5.58 6.84 -1.47
C MET A 197 -5.98 5.36 -1.61
N TYR A 198 -5.21 4.44 -1.03
CA TYR A 198 -5.53 3.01 -1.00
C TYR A 198 -6.76 2.73 -0.13
N PHE A 199 -6.82 3.34 1.07
CA PHE A 199 -8.00 3.27 1.94
C PHE A 199 -9.27 3.69 1.21
N LEU A 200 -9.26 4.83 0.51
CA LEU A 200 -10.45 5.28 -0.24
C LEU A 200 -10.80 4.33 -1.38
N ASN A 201 -9.81 3.76 -2.07
CA ASN A 201 -10.05 2.79 -3.13
C ASN A 201 -10.79 1.54 -2.60
N ASN A 202 -10.28 0.95 -1.52
CA ASN A 202 -10.89 -0.23 -0.92
C ASN A 202 -12.23 0.09 -0.25
N LEU A 203 -12.38 1.28 0.31
CA LEU A 203 -13.64 1.73 0.88
C LEU A 203 -14.70 1.83 -0.22
N SER A 204 -14.37 2.43 -1.37
CA SER A 204 -15.26 2.50 -2.53
C SER A 204 -15.65 1.11 -3.03
N SER A 205 -14.70 0.17 -3.14
CA SER A 205 -14.99 -1.21 -3.51
C SER A 205 -15.92 -1.87 -2.49
N LEU A 206 -15.64 -1.75 -1.19
CA LEU A 206 -16.51 -2.27 -0.12
C LEU A 206 -17.95 -1.76 -0.22
N PHE A 207 -18.14 -0.46 -0.49
CA PHE A 207 -19.47 0.11 -0.68
C PHE A 207 -20.20 -0.50 -1.87
N ILE A 208 -19.51 -0.75 -2.97
CA ILE A 208 -20.09 -1.41 -4.15
C ILE A 208 -20.47 -2.85 -3.84
N ILE A 209 -19.64 -3.59 -3.10
CA ILE A 209 -19.92 -5.00 -2.74
C ILE A 209 -21.19 -5.12 -1.87
N LEU A 210 -21.40 -4.17 -0.96
CA LEU A 210 -22.49 -4.23 0.03
C LEU A 210 -23.81 -3.61 -0.46
N TRP A 211 -23.76 -2.64 -1.39
CA TRP A 211 -24.93 -1.85 -1.80
C TRP A 211 -25.08 -1.67 -3.32
N GLY A 212 -24.16 -2.19 -4.14
CA GLY A 212 -24.26 -2.22 -5.60
C GLY A 212 -24.97 -3.46 -6.08
#